data_AF-A0A3S9UW06-F1
#
_entry.id   AF-A0A3S9UW06-F1
#
_cell.length_a   1.000
_cell.length_b   1.000
_cell.length_c   1.000
_cell.angle_alpha   90.00
_cell.angle_beta   90.00
_cell.angle_gamma   90.00
#
_symmetry.space_group_name_H-M   'P 1'
#
loop_
_entity.id
_entity.type
_entity.pdbx_description
1 polymer ?
#
loop_
_entity_poly.entity_id
_entity_poly.type
_entity_poly.pdbx_seq_one_letter_code
_entity_poly.pdbx_strand_id
1 'polypeptide(L)'
;MNKDVLLELAKNLNTEYEIGIWSETTDFFERQDNIADFSIRYDENQFNIVIKLKEFSLNATKTIFASLVRFVEYKSTFYVREDKENSIEFYLLSSTDNKKAFLFHIVFQ
;
A
#
# COMPACT_ATOMS: atom_id res chain seq x y z
N MET A 1 10.74 -11.50 5.56
CA MET A 1 10.99 -10.09 5.94
C MET A 1 9.92 -9.69 6.94
N ASN A 2 10.24 -8.90 7.97
CA ASN A 2 9.26 -8.36 8.92
C ASN A 2 9.13 -6.84 8.70
N LYS A 3 8.15 -6.22 9.39
CA LYS A 3 7.87 -4.79 9.27
C LYS A 3 9.10 -3.94 9.56
N ASP A 4 9.81 -4.20 10.66
CA ASP A 4 10.96 -3.40 11.09
C ASP A 4 12.08 -3.40 10.04
N VAL A 5 12.39 -4.56 9.45
CA VAL A 5 13.38 -4.67 8.37
C VAL A 5 12.94 -3.91 7.12
N LEU A 6 11.66 -3.98 6.75
CA LEU A 6 11.13 -3.26 5.59
C LEU A 6 11.20 -1.74 5.80
N LEU A 7 10.84 -1.24 7.00
CA LEU A 7 10.91 0.18 7.33
C LEU A 7 12.36 0.68 7.39
N GLU A 8 13.28 -0.14 7.90
CA GLU A 8 14.72 0.20 7.90
C GLU A 8 15.29 0.29 6.47
N LEU A 9 14.86 -0.59 5.56
CA LEU A 9 15.21 -0.50 4.14
C LEU A 9 14.66 0.78 3.52
N ALA A 10 13.42 1.16 3.84
CA ALA A 10 12.78 2.36 3.30
C ALA A 10 13.55 3.65 3.64
N LYS A 11 14.18 3.75 4.82
CA LYS A 11 15.00 4.91 5.23
C LYS A 11 16.18 5.20 4.29
N ASN A 12 16.62 4.21 3.51
CA ASN A 12 17.75 4.33 2.59
C ASN A 12 17.31 4.61 1.13
N LEU A 13 16.01 4.78 0.90
CA LEU A 13 15.39 5.02 -0.40
C LEU A 13 14.74 6.40 -0.44
N ASN A 14 14.53 6.94 -1.65
CA ASN A 14 13.75 8.16 -1.81
C ASN A 14 12.27 7.78 -1.92
N THR A 15 11.52 7.97 -0.84
CA THR A 15 10.06 7.77 -0.77
C THR A 15 9.28 9.10 -0.67
N GLU A 16 9.85 10.18 -1.22
CA GLU A 16 9.18 11.47 -1.34
C GLU A 16 7.83 11.37 -2.05
N TYR A 17 6.94 12.32 -1.75
CA TYR A 17 5.62 12.38 -2.34
C TYR A 17 5.71 12.42 -3.87
N GLU A 18 5.09 11.45 -4.50
CA GLU A 18 4.94 11.40 -5.95
C GLU A 18 3.46 11.49 -6.34
N ILE A 19 3.11 12.56 -7.06
CA ILE A 19 1.75 12.81 -7.55
C ILE A 19 1.23 11.69 -8.46
N GLY A 20 2.11 11.04 -9.24
CA GLY A 20 1.75 9.92 -10.11
C GLY A 20 1.27 8.72 -9.31
N ILE A 21 2.03 8.33 -8.28
CA ILE A 21 1.65 7.24 -7.37
C ILE A 21 0.34 7.54 -6.65
N TRP A 22 0.16 8.78 -6.18
CA TRP A 22 -1.10 9.21 -5.57
C TRP A 22 -2.28 9.09 -6.56
N SER A 23 -2.12 9.59 -7.79
CA SER A 23 -3.16 9.57 -8.81
C SER A 23 -3.51 8.13 -9.23
N GLU A 24 -2.52 7.31 -9.54
CA GLU A 24 -2.72 5.91 -9.96
C GLU A 24 -3.40 5.09 -8.88
N THR A 25 -2.99 5.29 -7.62
CA THR A 25 -3.57 4.58 -6.48
C THR A 25 -5.02 5.02 -6.22
N THR A 26 -5.31 6.32 -6.34
CA THR A 26 -6.67 6.86 -6.25
C THR A 26 -7.56 6.26 -7.33
N ASP A 27 -7.12 6.36 -8.60
CA ASP A 27 -7.85 5.81 -9.74
C ASP A 27 -8.07 4.29 -9.62
N PHE A 28 -7.11 3.56 -9.04
CA PHE A 28 -7.25 2.13 -8.80
C PHE A 28 -8.39 1.84 -7.82
N PHE A 29 -8.46 2.54 -6.68
CA PHE A 29 -9.47 2.30 -5.65
C PHE A 29 -10.87 2.74 -6.06
N GLU A 30 -11.01 3.85 -6.81
CA GLU A 30 -12.30 4.30 -7.34
C GLU A 30 -12.98 3.28 -8.26
N ARG A 31 -12.19 2.40 -8.87
CA ARG A 31 -12.66 1.34 -9.78
C ARG A 31 -12.98 0.01 -9.09
N GLN A 32 -12.84 -0.08 -7.77
CA GLN A 32 -13.10 -1.33 -7.03
C GLN A 32 -14.53 -1.39 -6.50
N ASP A 33 -15.36 -2.28 -7.06
CA ASP A 33 -16.76 -2.44 -6.66
C ASP A 33 -16.95 -2.87 -5.20
N ASN A 34 -15.95 -3.49 -4.59
CA ASN A 34 -15.99 -4.03 -3.23
C ASN A 34 -15.49 -3.04 -2.16
N ILE A 35 -14.97 -1.88 -2.56
CA ILE A 35 -14.60 -0.79 -1.66
C ILE A 35 -15.84 0.09 -1.43
N ALA A 36 -16.17 0.34 -0.16
CA ALA A 36 -17.24 1.25 0.24
C ALA A 36 -16.74 2.69 0.33
N ASP A 37 -15.53 2.86 0.87
CA ASP A 37 -14.88 4.16 1.06
C ASP A 37 -13.36 3.96 1.19
N PHE A 38 -12.58 4.99 0.87
CA PHE A 38 -11.14 4.98 1.10
C PHE A 38 -10.59 6.39 1.35
N SER A 39 -9.44 6.45 2.02
CA SER A 39 -8.67 7.69 2.16
C SER A 39 -7.20 7.43 1.96
N ILE A 40 -6.52 8.40 1.36
CA ILE A 40 -5.06 8.39 1.15
C ILE A 40 -4.52 9.69 1.74
N ARG A 41 -3.57 9.57 2.68
CA ARG A 41 -2.80 10.69 3.21
C ARG A 41 -1.33 10.41 3.01
N TYR A 42 -0.54 11.45 2.82
CA TYR A 42 0.91 11.33 2.79
C TYR A 42 1.48 12.06 4.00
N ASP A 43 2.24 11.35 4.82
CA ASP A 43 3.00 11.89 5.94
C ASP A 43 4.25 11.02 6.19
N GLU A 44 5.28 11.60 6.82
CA GLU A 44 6.52 10.89 7.21
C GLU A 44 7.17 10.01 6.11
N ASN A 45 7.12 10.47 4.84
CA ASN A 45 7.61 9.74 3.66
C ASN A 45 6.91 8.41 3.38
N GLN A 46 5.63 8.34 3.69
CA GLN A 46 4.74 7.19 3.52
C GLN A 46 3.35 7.65 3.05
N PHE A 47 2.73 6.85 2.19
CA PHE A 47 1.30 6.96 1.91
C PHE A 47 0.52 6.07 2.88
N ASN A 48 -0.30 6.69 3.71
CA ASN A 48 -1.22 6.04 4.65
C ASN A 48 -2.59 5.90 4.00
N ILE A 49 -2.98 4.66 3.75
CA ILE A 49 -4.16 4.29 2.99
C ILE A 49 -5.10 3.53 3.93
N VAL A 50 -6.32 4.02 4.08
CA VAL A 50 -7.38 3.33 4.83
C VAL A 50 -8.47 2.95 3.87
N ILE A 51 -8.81 1.66 3.81
CA ILE A 51 -9.80 1.09 2.90
C ILE A 51 -10.90 0.45 3.72
N LYS A 52 -12.14 0.91 3.52
CA LYS A 52 -13.32 0.31 4.09
C LYS A 52 -13.99 -0.59 3.05
N LEU A 53 -14.07 -1.88 3.33
CA LEU A 53 -14.75 -2.82 2.45
C LEU A 53 -16.27 -2.77 2.67
N LYS A 54 -17.03 -3.05 1.62
CA LYS A 54 -18.50 -3.24 1.75
C LYS A 54 -18.82 -4.45 2.62
N GLU A 55 -18.06 -5.52 2.45
CA GLU A 55 -18.07 -6.71 3.28
C GLU A 55 -16.62 -7.11 3.59
N PHE A 56 -16.26 -7.06 4.87
CA PHE A 56 -14.91 -7.42 5.28
C PHE A 56 -14.67 -8.92 5.08
N SER A 57 -13.70 -9.25 4.22
CA SER A 57 -13.27 -10.63 4.04
C SER A 57 -11.80 -10.71 3.69
N LEU A 58 -11.12 -11.70 4.27
CA LEU A 58 -9.71 -11.95 4.00
C LEU A 58 -9.44 -12.19 2.51
N ASN A 59 -10.38 -12.83 1.82
CA ASN A 59 -10.24 -13.11 0.39
C ASN A 59 -10.33 -11.82 -0.46
N ALA A 60 -11.29 -10.95 -0.17
CA ALA A 60 -11.42 -9.66 -0.86
C ALA A 60 -10.18 -8.80 -0.60
N THR A 61 -9.74 -8.70 0.66
CA THR A 61 -8.52 -7.97 1.03
C THR A 61 -7.30 -8.45 0.25
N LYS A 62 -7.02 -9.76 0.22
CA LYS A 62 -5.89 -10.31 -0.54
C LYS A 62 -6.01 -10.03 -2.03
N THR A 63 -7.21 -10.13 -2.58
CA THR A 63 -7.46 -9.90 -4.01
C THR A 63 -7.22 -8.45 -4.40
N ILE A 64 -7.77 -7.49 -3.65
CA ILE A 64 -7.54 -6.06 -3.89
C ILE A 64 -6.06 -5.75 -3.73
N PHE A 65 -5.43 -6.18 -2.64
CA PHE A 65 -4.02 -5.91 -2.39
C PHE A 65 -3.12 -6.47 -3.50
N ALA A 66 -3.30 -7.73 -3.90
CA ALA A 66 -2.49 -8.33 -4.97
C ALA A 66 -2.72 -7.65 -6.34
N SER A 67 -3.92 -7.13 -6.60
CA SER A 67 -4.21 -6.35 -7.80
C SER A 67 -3.58 -4.96 -7.74
N LEU A 68 -3.59 -4.30 -6.58
CA LEU A 68 -2.89 -3.03 -6.38
C LEU A 68 -1.39 -3.18 -6.60
N VAL A 69 -0.75 -4.19 -5.98
CA VAL A 69 0.69 -4.41 -6.13
C VAL A 69 1.05 -4.55 -7.62
N ARG A 70 0.35 -5.39 -8.37
CA ARG A 70 0.58 -5.55 -9.82
C ARG A 70 0.35 -4.28 -10.63
N PHE A 71 -0.48 -3.36 -10.12
CA PHE A 71 -0.80 -2.12 -10.80
C PHE A 71 0.29 -1.05 -10.60
N VAL A 72 0.89 -0.99 -9.40
CA VAL A 72 1.85 0.08 -9.03
C VAL A 72 3.28 -0.40 -8.83
N GLU A 73 3.58 -1.70 -8.96
CA GLU A 73 4.91 -2.22 -8.65
C GLU A 73 6.00 -1.64 -9.55
N TYR A 74 7.11 -1.29 -8.90
CA TYR A 74 8.38 -1.06 -9.55
C TYR A 74 9.15 -2.38 -9.59
N LYS A 75 10.42 -2.32 -10.01
CA LYS A 75 11.25 -3.50 -10.23
C LYS A 75 11.50 -4.30 -8.94
N SER A 76 11.72 -3.62 -7.82
CA SER A 76 11.99 -4.25 -6.51
C SER A 76 10.86 -3.97 -5.54
N THR A 77 9.99 -4.96 -5.33
CA THR A 77 8.78 -4.79 -4.51
C THR A 77 8.71 -5.82 -3.41
N PHE A 78 8.52 -5.36 -2.18
CA PHE A 78 8.45 -6.17 -0.97
C PHE A 78 7.24 -5.75 -0.16
N TYR A 79 6.58 -6.70 0.50
CA TYR A 79 5.53 -6.37 1.43
C TYR A 79 5.54 -7.27 2.67
N VAL A 80 4.95 -6.74 3.73
CA VAL A 80 4.68 -7.45 4.99
C VAL A 80 3.20 -7.29 5.29
N ARG A 81 2.56 -8.38 5.71
CA ARG A 81 1.18 -8.40 6.18
C ARG A 81 1.16 -8.55 7.69
N GLU A 82 0.36 -7.75 8.37
CA GLU A 82 0.03 -7.92 9.79
C GLU A 82 -1.47 -8.11 9.94
N ASP A 83 -1.86 -9.21 10.58
CA ASP A 83 -3.25 -9.47 10.93
C ASP A 83 -3.53 -8.91 12.32
N LYS A 84 -4.54 -8.05 12.44
CA LYS A 84 -5.05 -7.52 13.71
C LYS A 84 -6.45 -8.07 13.96
N GLU A 85 -7.00 -7.78 15.13
CA GLU A 85 -8.34 -8.25 15.52
C GLU A 85 -9.44 -7.77 14.56
N ASN A 86 -9.38 -6.50 14.13
CA ASN A 86 -10.40 -5.85 13.31
C ASN A 86 -9.87 -5.28 11.99
N SER A 87 -8.64 -5.60 11.62
CA SER A 87 -8.04 -5.09 10.39
C SER A 87 -6.97 -6.04 9.84
N ILE A 88 -6.69 -5.89 8.55
CA ILE A 88 -5.52 -6.50 7.91
C ILE A 88 -4.70 -5.37 7.34
N GLU A 89 -3.44 -5.32 7.75
CA GLU A 89 -2.52 -4.26 7.37
C GLU A 89 -1.45 -4.78 6.44
N PHE A 90 -1.06 -3.95 5.47
CA PHE A 90 0.07 -4.20 4.59
C PHE A 90 1.03 -3.02 4.62
N TYR A 91 2.31 -3.34 4.75
CA TYR A 91 3.39 -2.43 4.45
C TYR A 91 3.98 -2.85 3.11
N LEU A 92 3.92 -1.97 2.10
CA LEU A 92 4.39 -2.22 0.75
C LEU A 92 5.50 -1.22 0.42
N LEU A 93 6.70 -1.72 0.18
CA LEU A 93 7.85 -0.94 -0.28
C LEU A 93 8.16 -1.36 -1.72
N SER A 94 8.20 -0.38 -2.62
CA SER A 94 8.46 -0.63 -4.03
C SER A 94 9.49 0.37 -4.54
N SER A 95 10.54 -0.09 -5.21
CA SER A 95 11.67 0.74 -5.62
C SER A 95 12.21 0.43 -7.01
N THR A 96 12.79 1.45 -7.61
CA THR A 96 13.56 1.42 -8.84
C THR A 96 15.05 1.22 -8.53
N ASP A 97 15.85 0.91 -9.56
CA ASP A 97 17.31 0.80 -9.44
C ASP A 97 17.97 2.14 -9.00
N ASN A 98 17.32 3.28 -9.25
CA ASN A 98 17.82 4.62 -8.94
C ASN A 98 17.39 5.12 -7.55
N LYS A 99 17.06 4.22 -6.62
CA LYS A 99 16.56 4.50 -5.26
C LYS A 99 15.23 5.26 -5.15
N LYS A 100 14.64 5.74 -6.26
CA LYS A 100 13.26 6.24 -6.28
C LYS A 100 12.34 5.09 -5.88
N ALA A 101 11.46 5.34 -4.91
CA ALA A 101 10.61 4.36 -4.29
C ALA A 101 9.31 4.99 -3.79
N PHE A 102 8.37 4.15 -3.38
CA PHE A 102 7.25 4.55 -2.54
C PHE A 102 7.04 3.53 -1.42
N LEU A 103 6.52 4.01 -0.30
CA LEU A 103 6.15 3.21 0.84
C LEU A 103 4.66 3.42 1.12
N PHE A 104 3.88 2.34 1.10
CA PHE A 104 2.48 2.36 1.52
C PHE A 104 2.33 1.67 2.87
N HIS A 105 1.50 2.25 3.73
CA HIS A 105 0.83 1.54 4.82
C HIS A 105 -0.66 1.48 4.51
N ILE A 106 -1.17 0.27 4.31
CA ILE A 106 -2.54 0.03 3.86
C ILE A 106 -3.27 -0.70 4.96
N VAL A 107 -4.40 -0.15 5.41
CA VAL A 107 -5.27 -0.74 6.43
C VAL A 107 -6.60 -1.09 5.79
N PHE A 108 -6.93 -2.38 5.75
CA PHE A 108 -8.27 -2.87 5.37
C PHE A 108 -9.11 -3.08 6.62
N GLN A 109 -10.32 -2.51 6.62
CA GLN A 109 -11.34 -2.62 7.67
C GLN A 109 -12.75 -2.79 7.10
#